data_AF-A0A0F3GUM4-F1
#
_entry.id   AF-A0A0F3GUM4-F1
#
_cell.length_a   1.000
_cell.length_b   1.000
_cell.length_c   1.000
_cell.angle_alpha   90.00
_cell.angle_beta   90.00
_cell.angle_gamma   90.00
#
_symmetry.space_group_name_H-M   'P 1'
#
loop_
_entity.id
_entity.type
_entity.pdbx_description
1 polymer ?
#
loop_
_entity_poly.entity_id
_entity_poly.type
_entity_poly.pdbx_seq_one_letter_code
_entity_poly.pdbx_strand_id
1 'polypeptide(L)'
;MLVCLALFASVTTLFAAGTINLPQTGQTTSYALGDDGALKIGVAWPNPRFTGNIDQTVTDTLTGLVWPKDASTPTVNGCTGGTKTWQAALDYVACLNSAVYLGYTDWRLPNINELQSITTAEQADPVTWLNLQSFTNVKSCDYWSSTTYA
;
A
#
# COMPACT_ATOMS: atom_id res chain seq x y z
N MET A 1 3.45 -11.34 17.82
CA MET A 1 3.88 -10.00 17.36
C MET A 1 2.69 -9.35 16.70
N LEU A 2 2.22 -8.22 17.23
CA LEU A 2 1.07 -7.48 16.71
C LEU A 2 1.60 -6.42 15.74
N VAL A 3 1.14 -6.47 14.50
CA VAL A 3 1.68 -5.74 13.35
C VAL A 3 0.54 -4.91 12.76
N CYS A 4 0.85 -3.72 12.23
CA CYS A 4 -0.11 -2.84 11.56
C CYS A 4 -0.60 -3.46 10.25
N LEU A 5 -1.67 -2.92 9.68
CA LEU A 5 -2.30 -3.51 8.50
C LEU A 5 -2.23 -2.54 7.34
N ALA A 6 -1.70 -3.01 6.23
CA ALA A 6 -1.88 -2.35 4.96
C ALA A 6 -2.99 -3.10 4.24
N LEU A 7 -3.95 -2.37 3.71
CA LEU A 7 -5.07 -2.91 2.95
C LEU A 7 -5.12 -2.17 1.63
N PHE A 8 -5.57 -2.82 0.57
CA PHE A 8 -5.98 -2.17 -0.66
C PHE A 8 -7.07 -3.00 -1.33
N ALA A 9 -7.90 -2.34 -2.12
CA ALA A 9 -8.92 -2.92 -2.96
C ALA A 9 -8.41 -2.88 -4.41
N SER A 10 -8.89 -3.82 -5.23
CA SER A 10 -8.57 -3.83 -6.66
C SER A 10 -9.69 -3.09 -7.40
N VAL A 11 -9.35 -2.08 -8.19
CA VAL A 11 -10.37 -1.49 -9.07
C VAL A 11 -10.66 -2.53 -10.15
N THR A 12 -11.91 -2.98 -10.26
CA THR A 12 -12.38 -3.76 -11.40
C THR A 12 -12.43 -2.87 -12.64
N THR A 13 -11.28 -2.58 -13.22
CA THR A 13 -11.14 -2.29 -14.64
C THR A 13 -10.21 -3.34 -15.21
N LEU A 14 -10.64 -3.95 -16.33
CA LEU A 14 -9.96 -5.02 -17.05
C LEU A 14 -8.48 -4.68 -17.29
N PHE A 15 -7.61 -5.07 -16.37
CA PHE A 15 -6.19 -5.20 -16.66
C PHE A 15 -5.91 -6.69 -16.74
N ALA A 16 -5.70 -7.14 -17.98
CA ALA A 16 -5.05 -8.41 -18.26
C ALA A 16 -3.82 -8.52 -17.35
N ALA A 17 -3.54 -9.73 -16.86
CA ALA A 17 -2.32 -10.04 -16.11
C ALA A 17 -1.08 -9.71 -16.96
N GLY A 18 -0.70 -8.44 -16.97
CA GLY A 18 0.51 -7.92 -17.56
C GLY A 18 1.62 -8.06 -16.53
N THR A 19 2.81 -8.43 -16.99
CA THR A 19 4.06 -8.35 -16.23
C THR A 19 4.06 -7.14 -15.30
N ILE A 20 4.14 -7.38 -13.99
CA ILE A 20 4.29 -6.30 -12.99
C ILE A 20 5.58 -5.56 -13.36
N ASN A 21 5.43 -4.38 -13.93
CA ASN A 21 6.55 -3.48 -14.14
C ASN A 21 6.98 -2.98 -12.76
N LEU A 22 8.17 -3.39 -12.32
CA LEU A 22 8.71 -2.93 -11.05
C LEU A 22 8.98 -1.41 -11.14
N PRO A 23 8.53 -0.63 -10.15
CA PRO A 23 8.81 0.78 -10.11
C PRO A 23 10.32 1.00 -9.92
N GLN A 24 10.86 2.09 -10.45
CA GLN A 24 12.10 2.65 -9.91
C GLN A 24 11.91 2.86 -8.39
N THR A 25 12.97 2.81 -7.59
CA THR A 25 12.83 2.97 -6.12
C THR A 25 12.48 4.40 -5.70
N GLY A 26 12.45 5.34 -6.66
CA GLY A 26 12.30 6.76 -6.45
C GLY A 26 13.62 7.46 -6.11
N GLN A 27 14.72 6.73 -5.92
CA GLN A 27 16.04 7.32 -5.68
C GLN A 27 16.55 8.04 -6.94
N THR A 28 16.78 9.35 -6.82
CA THR A 28 17.32 10.17 -7.93
C THR A 28 18.81 10.47 -7.79
N THR A 29 19.34 10.40 -6.55
CA THR A 29 20.74 10.66 -6.21
C THR A 29 21.51 9.34 -6.12
N SER A 30 22.63 9.25 -6.83
CA SER A 30 23.56 8.11 -6.70
C SER A 30 24.60 8.37 -5.61
N TYR A 31 24.75 7.41 -4.72
CA TYR A 31 25.75 7.34 -3.65
C TYR A 31 26.87 6.34 -3.97
N ALA A 32 26.63 5.37 -4.87
CA ALA A 32 27.64 4.43 -5.34
C ALA A 32 27.34 3.95 -6.77
N LEU A 33 28.39 3.58 -7.52
CA LEU A 33 28.23 3.03 -8.86
C LEU A 33 27.43 1.71 -8.81
N GLY A 34 26.33 1.66 -9.55
CA GLY A 34 25.44 0.49 -9.60
C GLY A 34 24.24 0.55 -8.63
N ASP A 35 24.05 1.65 -7.90
CA ASP A 35 22.81 1.88 -7.15
C ASP A 35 21.65 2.34 -8.06
N ASP A 36 20.44 2.41 -7.49
CA ASP A 36 19.26 2.79 -8.27
C ASP A 36 19.26 4.27 -8.67
N GLY A 37 19.90 5.15 -7.89
CA GLY A 37 20.15 6.54 -8.28
C GLY A 37 20.97 6.67 -9.58
N ALA A 38 21.92 5.76 -9.80
CA ALA A 38 22.71 5.67 -11.04
C ALA A 38 22.00 4.92 -12.17
N LEU A 39 21.36 3.80 -11.86
CA LEU A 39 20.81 2.88 -12.87
C LEU A 39 19.38 3.21 -13.29
N LYS A 40 18.56 3.72 -12.36
CA LYS A 40 17.14 4.07 -12.55
C LYS A 40 16.38 2.96 -13.26
N ILE A 41 16.57 1.71 -12.83
CA ILE A 41 15.96 0.55 -13.47
C ILE A 41 14.53 0.41 -12.98
N GLY A 42 13.58 0.25 -13.90
CA GLY A 42 12.15 0.16 -13.60
C GLY A 42 11.35 1.27 -14.25
N VAL A 43 10.07 1.38 -13.88
CA VAL A 43 9.18 2.43 -14.39
C VAL A 43 9.32 3.70 -13.56
N ALA A 44 9.52 4.82 -14.25
CA ALA A 44 9.55 6.14 -13.64
C ALA A 44 8.20 6.47 -12.99
N TRP A 45 8.25 7.12 -11.83
CA TRP A 45 7.04 7.43 -11.09
C TRP A 45 6.23 8.52 -11.79
N PRO A 46 4.90 8.35 -11.93
CA PRO A 46 4.02 9.44 -12.32
C PRO A 46 4.01 10.54 -11.26
N ASN A 47 3.69 11.77 -11.68
CA ASN A 47 3.55 12.92 -10.80
C ASN A 47 2.17 13.58 -11.00
N PRO A 48 1.24 13.51 -10.03
CA PRO A 48 1.37 12.84 -8.74
C PRO A 48 1.23 11.31 -8.84
N ARG A 49 1.97 10.55 -8.02
CA ARG A 49 1.81 9.09 -7.94
C ARG A 49 0.54 8.70 -7.19
N PHE A 50 0.37 9.27 -6.00
CA PHE A 50 -0.77 8.99 -5.14
C PHE A 50 -1.80 10.11 -5.24
N THR A 51 -3.02 9.75 -5.57
CA THR A 51 -4.15 10.68 -5.68
C THR A 51 -5.21 10.32 -4.66
N GLY A 52 -5.45 11.20 -3.68
CA GLY A 52 -6.54 11.03 -2.72
C GLY A 52 -7.92 11.24 -3.38
N ASN A 53 -8.85 10.34 -3.10
CA ASN A 53 -10.21 10.34 -3.64
C ASN A 53 -11.23 10.87 -2.61
N ILE A 54 -12.43 11.21 -3.07
CA ILE A 54 -13.53 11.70 -2.21
C ILE A 54 -14.08 10.58 -1.31
N ASP A 55 -14.02 9.33 -1.77
CA ASP A 55 -14.49 8.12 -1.09
C ASP A 55 -13.56 7.63 0.05
N GLN A 56 -12.62 8.48 0.50
CA GLN A 56 -11.62 8.15 1.52
C GLN A 56 -10.65 7.04 1.11
N THR A 57 -10.40 6.89 -0.19
CA THR A 57 -9.31 6.06 -0.72
C THR A 57 -8.19 6.89 -1.33
N VAL A 58 -7.08 6.23 -1.70
CA VAL A 58 -5.93 6.80 -2.40
C VAL A 58 -5.59 5.88 -3.57
N THR A 59 -5.62 6.41 -4.78
CA THR A 59 -5.21 5.69 -6.00
C THR A 59 -3.71 5.83 -6.22
N ASP A 60 -3.00 4.69 -6.31
CA ASP A 60 -1.63 4.62 -6.80
C ASP A 60 -1.63 4.50 -8.32
N THR A 61 -1.36 5.61 -9.02
CA THR A 61 -1.41 5.69 -10.48
C THR A 61 -0.28 4.92 -11.18
N LEU A 62 0.73 4.48 -10.43
CA LEU A 62 1.82 3.64 -10.97
C LEU A 62 1.41 2.16 -11.03
N THR A 63 0.73 1.67 -9.99
CA THR A 63 0.37 0.25 -9.85
C THR A 63 -1.09 -0.04 -10.19
N GLY A 64 -1.94 0.99 -10.20
CA GLY A 64 -3.40 0.87 -10.32
C GLY A 64 -4.10 0.42 -9.04
N LEU A 65 -3.37 0.25 -7.93
CA LEU A 65 -3.92 -0.18 -6.64
C LEU A 65 -4.64 0.97 -5.91
N VAL A 66 -5.68 0.64 -5.14
CA VAL A 66 -6.44 1.62 -4.35
C VAL A 66 -6.35 1.30 -2.86
N TRP A 67 -5.78 2.21 -2.09
CA TRP A 67 -5.51 2.06 -0.67
C TRP A 67 -6.56 2.83 0.15
N PRO A 68 -6.96 2.39 1.36
CA PRO A 68 -7.68 3.26 2.28
C PRO A 68 -6.80 4.46 2.63
N LYS A 69 -7.41 5.64 2.69
CA LYS A 69 -6.71 6.86 3.10
C LYS A 69 -6.20 6.77 4.54
N ASP A 70 -7.00 6.17 5.42
CA ASP A 70 -6.66 5.94 6.82
C ASP A 70 -5.91 4.61 6.99
N ALA A 71 -4.61 4.67 7.28
CA ALA A 71 -3.76 3.51 7.50
C ALA A 71 -3.91 2.88 8.90
N SER A 72 -4.78 3.42 9.78
CA SER A 72 -4.88 2.97 11.17
C SER A 72 -5.79 1.77 11.41
N THR A 73 -6.35 1.15 10.37
CA THR A 73 -7.38 0.09 10.45
C THR A 73 -8.56 0.50 11.34
N PRO A 74 -9.55 1.23 10.79
CA PRO A 74 -10.67 1.71 11.59
C PRO A 74 -11.62 0.58 12.00
N THR A 75 -12.43 0.79 13.04
CA THR A 75 -13.54 -0.13 13.31
C THR A 75 -14.73 0.23 12.41
N VAL A 76 -15.22 -0.74 11.63
CA VAL A 76 -16.26 -0.52 10.61
C VAL A 76 -17.32 -1.61 10.73
N ASN A 77 -18.59 -1.26 10.94
CA ASN A 77 -19.72 -2.21 10.91
C ASN A 77 -19.50 -3.52 11.69
N GLY A 78 -18.86 -3.46 12.86
CA GLY A 78 -18.54 -4.63 13.69
C GLY A 78 -17.18 -5.28 13.39
N CYS A 79 -16.52 -4.92 12.30
CA CYS A 79 -15.14 -5.27 12.02
C CYS A 79 -14.23 -4.43 12.93
N THR A 80 -13.79 -4.99 14.05
CA THR A 80 -12.86 -4.31 14.96
C THR A 80 -11.50 -4.17 14.30
N GLY A 81 -11.00 -2.94 14.20
CA GLY A 81 -9.69 -2.61 13.65
C GLY A 81 -8.53 -2.84 14.63
N GLY A 82 -7.43 -2.11 14.46
CA GLY A 82 -6.23 -2.17 15.31
C GLY A 82 -5.22 -3.23 14.91
N THR A 83 -4.21 -3.42 15.76
CA THR A 83 -3.12 -4.38 15.50
C THR A 83 -3.62 -5.82 15.63
N LYS A 84 -3.12 -6.70 14.75
CA LYS A 84 -3.64 -8.07 14.58
C LYS A 84 -2.53 -9.09 14.44
N THR A 85 -2.85 -10.37 14.71
CA THR A 85 -2.07 -11.50 14.19
C THR A 85 -2.34 -11.65 12.69
N TRP A 86 -1.47 -12.36 11.97
CA TRP A 86 -1.65 -12.55 10.53
C TRP A 86 -2.99 -13.21 10.16
N GLN A 87 -3.42 -14.23 10.92
CA GLN A 87 -4.73 -14.85 10.68
C GLN A 87 -5.88 -13.87 10.96
N ALA A 88 -5.84 -13.13 12.07
CA ALA A 88 -6.87 -12.15 12.39
C ALA A 88 -6.90 -10.97 11.40
N ALA A 89 -5.77 -10.67 10.75
CA ALA A 89 -5.68 -9.72 9.66
C ALA A 89 -6.48 -10.17 8.43
N LEU A 90 -6.38 -11.45 8.05
CA LEU A 90 -7.19 -12.04 6.98
C LEU A 90 -8.69 -12.06 7.34
N ASP A 91 -9.02 -12.41 8.57
CA ASP A 91 -10.42 -12.42 9.03
C ASP A 91 -11.02 -11.00 9.01
N TYR A 92 -10.22 -10.00 9.39
CA TYR A 92 -10.63 -8.60 9.33
C TYR A 92 -10.84 -8.10 7.90
N VAL A 93 -9.98 -8.50 6.95
CA VAL A 93 -10.18 -8.24 5.52
C VAL A 93 -11.52 -8.82 5.04
N ALA A 94 -11.81 -10.08 5.36
CA ALA A 94 -13.06 -10.73 5.00
C ALA A 94 -14.29 -10.01 5.59
N CYS A 95 -14.15 -9.50 6.82
CA CYS A 95 -15.16 -8.68 7.45
C CYS A 95 -15.39 -7.36 6.70
N LEU A 96 -14.32 -6.63 6.34
CA LEU A 96 -14.42 -5.39 5.58
C LEU A 96 -15.09 -5.59 4.22
N ASN A 97 -14.78 -6.69 3.53
CA ASN A 97 -15.41 -7.07 2.27
C ASN A 97 -16.91 -7.33 2.42
N SER A 98 -17.30 -8.02 3.50
CA SER A 98 -18.72 -8.24 3.84
C SER A 98 -19.43 -6.93 4.20
N ALA A 99 -18.70 -5.98 4.77
CA ALA A 99 -19.20 -4.66 5.16
C ALA A 99 -19.23 -3.63 4.01
N VAL A 100 -18.78 -3.99 2.81
CA VAL A 100 -18.66 -3.09 1.65
C VAL A 100 -17.89 -1.81 2.01
N TYR A 101 -16.77 -1.98 2.73
CA TYR A 101 -16.00 -0.86 3.26
C TYR A 101 -15.51 0.06 2.13
N LEU A 102 -15.81 1.36 2.25
CA LEU A 102 -15.57 2.41 1.25
C LEU A 102 -16.13 2.11 -0.15
N GLY A 103 -17.15 1.24 -0.25
CA GLY A 103 -17.74 0.87 -1.55
C GLY A 103 -17.08 -0.32 -2.24
N TYR A 104 -16.06 -0.93 -1.63
CA TYR A 104 -15.31 -2.06 -2.20
C TYR A 104 -15.58 -3.35 -1.43
N THR A 105 -15.50 -4.49 -2.13
CA THR A 105 -15.77 -5.84 -1.59
C THR A 105 -14.61 -6.82 -1.80
N ASP A 106 -13.48 -6.30 -2.26
CA ASP A 106 -12.32 -7.05 -2.72
C ASP A 106 -11.02 -6.54 -2.09
N TRP A 107 -11.10 -5.97 -0.88
CA TRP A 107 -9.96 -5.70 -0.04
C TRP A 107 -9.11 -6.96 0.14
N ARG A 108 -7.78 -6.81 0.07
CA ARG A 108 -6.82 -7.87 0.38
C ARG A 108 -5.58 -7.32 1.10
N LEU A 109 -4.82 -8.21 1.74
CA LEU A 109 -3.48 -7.88 2.24
C LEU A 109 -2.48 -7.81 1.08
N PRO A 110 -1.57 -6.82 1.07
CA PRO A 110 -0.60 -6.66 -0.01
C PRO A 110 0.42 -7.78 0.06
N ASN A 111 0.89 -8.26 -1.08
CA ASN A 111 2.11 -9.06 -1.05
C ASN A 111 3.30 -8.17 -0.66
N ILE A 112 4.43 -8.78 -0.32
CA ILE A 112 5.59 -8.02 0.18
C ILE A 112 6.11 -6.98 -0.84
N ASN A 113 6.03 -7.27 -2.14
CA ASN A 113 6.47 -6.35 -3.19
C ASN A 113 5.52 -5.15 -3.35
N GLU A 114 4.21 -5.39 -3.29
CA GLU A 114 3.19 -4.33 -3.31
C GLU A 114 3.37 -3.41 -2.09
N LEU A 115 3.58 -3.98 -0.91
CA LEU A 115 3.81 -3.24 0.33
C LEU A 115 5.09 -2.41 0.26
N GLN A 116 6.20 -2.98 -0.23
CA GLN A 116 7.45 -2.24 -0.41
C GLN A 116 7.32 -1.12 -1.44
N SER A 117 6.55 -1.36 -2.51
CA SER A 117 6.39 -0.40 -3.61
C SER A 117 5.77 0.92 -3.18
N ILE A 118 5.03 0.96 -2.06
CA ILE A 118 4.38 2.19 -1.58
C ILE A 118 5.38 3.21 -1.02
N THR A 119 6.56 2.76 -0.60
CA THR A 119 7.62 3.61 -0.04
C THR A 119 8.65 4.00 -1.11
N THR A 120 9.49 5.00 -0.83
CA THR A 120 10.62 5.42 -1.67
C THR A 120 11.93 5.35 -0.89
N ALA A 121 13.00 4.94 -1.57
CA ALA A 121 14.35 4.94 -1.01
C ALA A 121 14.96 6.35 -0.89
N GLU A 122 14.33 7.37 -1.49
CA GLU A 122 14.78 8.77 -1.41
C GLU A 122 14.44 9.42 -0.06
N GLN A 123 13.47 8.87 0.69
CA GLN A 123 12.95 9.50 1.89
C GLN A 123 13.39 8.73 3.14
N ALA A 124 14.12 9.40 4.01
CA ALA A 124 14.57 8.82 5.28
C ALA A 124 13.42 8.53 6.26
N ASP A 125 12.30 9.27 6.14
CA ASP A 125 11.09 9.08 6.93
C ASP A 125 9.90 8.77 6.00
N PRO A 126 9.63 7.48 5.72
CA PRO A 126 8.52 7.09 4.85
C PRO A 126 7.15 7.42 5.45
N VAL A 127 7.02 7.50 6.78
CA VAL A 127 5.74 7.82 7.45
C VAL A 127 5.38 9.28 7.20
N THR A 128 6.31 10.19 7.46
CA THR A 128 6.08 11.63 7.19
C THR A 128 5.81 11.86 5.71
N TRP A 129 6.58 11.21 4.83
CA TRP A 129 6.39 11.34 3.39
C TRP A 129 5.03 10.82 2.92
N LEU A 130 4.59 9.62 3.37
CA LEU A 130 3.28 9.07 3.00
C LEU A 130 2.13 9.97 3.48
N ASN A 131 2.23 10.59 4.65
CA ASN A 131 1.22 11.55 5.12
C ASN A 131 1.11 12.80 4.21
N LEU A 132 2.18 13.16 3.49
CA LEU A 132 2.13 14.19 2.44
C LEU A 132 1.55 13.67 1.11
N GLN A 133 1.53 12.35 0.90
CA GLN A 133 0.98 11.67 -0.29
C GLN A 133 -0.51 11.32 -0.15
N SER A 134 -1.29 12.16 0.53
CA SER A 134 -2.72 11.98 0.82
C SER A 134 -3.10 10.91 1.84
N PHE A 135 -2.17 10.08 2.34
CA PHE A 135 -2.47 9.12 3.41
C PHE A 135 -2.63 9.83 4.77
N THR A 136 -3.32 9.17 5.71
CA THR A 136 -3.47 9.63 7.08
C THR A 136 -3.27 8.50 8.08
N ASN A 137 -2.91 8.86 9.31
CA ASN A 137 -2.68 7.95 10.43
C ASN A 137 -1.68 6.82 10.14
N VAL A 138 -0.74 7.04 9.21
CA VAL A 138 0.37 6.11 8.96
C VAL A 138 1.18 5.97 10.25
N LYS A 139 1.39 4.73 10.67
CA LYS A 139 2.10 4.37 11.90
C LYS A 139 3.51 3.84 11.59
N SER A 140 4.45 4.13 12.50
CA SER A 140 5.80 3.55 12.48
C SER A 140 5.80 2.18 13.17
N CYS A 141 5.37 1.17 12.43
CA CYS A 141 5.26 -0.22 12.83
C CYS A 141 5.40 -1.10 11.59
N ASP A 142 5.66 -2.39 11.80
CA ASP A 142 5.60 -3.35 10.72
C ASP A 142 4.17 -3.45 10.16
N TYR A 143 4.02 -3.70 8.86
CA TYR A 143 2.73 -3.93 8.21
C TYR A 143 2.62 -5.37 7.70
N TRP A 144 1.47 -6.02 7.87
CA TRP A 144 1.27 -7.39 7.37
C TRP A 144 1.27 -7.44 5.85
N SER A 145 1.93 -8.46 5.31
CA SER A 145 1.79 -8.86 3.91
C SER A 145 1.09 -10.22 3.80
N SER A 146 0.46 -10.50 2.65
CA SER A 146 -0.08 -11.81 2.29
C SER A 146 1.01 -12.83 1.93
N THR A 147 2.27 -12.39 1.79
CA THR A 147 3.40 -13.28 1.53
C THR A 147 3.79 -13.98 2.83
N THR A 148 3.57 -15.29 2.90
CA THR A 148 4.07 -16.13 3.99
C THR A 148 5.57 -16.34 3.85
N TYR A 149 6.31 -16.26 4.96
CA TYR A 149 7.67 -16.79 5.00
C TYR A 149 7.63 -18.30 4.76
N ALA A 150 8.46 -18.80 3.85
CA ALA A 150 8.81 -20.22 3.76
C ALA A 150 10.07 -20.47 4.59
#